data_AF-A0A3D5ZDG0-F1
#
_entry.id   AF-A0A3D5ZDG0-F1
#
_cell.length_a   1.000
_cell.length_b   1.000
_cell.length_c   1.000
_cell.angle_alpha   90.00
_cell.angle_beta   90.00
_cell.angle_gamma   90.00
#
_symmetry.space_group_name_H-M   'P 1'
#
loop_
_entity.id
_entity.type
_entity.pdbx_description
1 polymer ?
#
loop_
_entity_poly.entity_id
_entity_poly.type
_entity_poly.pdbx_seq_one_letter_code
_entity_poly.pdbx_strand_id
1 'polypeptide(L)'
;MEKEVQLNWIKITDALPENNQRVLAFIPNNKVFLPGNAFEFEIREVIVLVFLANFYKDDKDKRDKHGLHFWQGEGNSNHFFADVTYWAEIPLGPTS
;
A
#
# COMPACT_ATOMS: atom_id res chain seq x y z
N MET A 1 6.75 -29.50 -8.82
CA MET A 1 5.86 -28.53 -9.50
C MET A 1 5.57 -27.44 -8.50
N GLU A 2 6.21 -26.27 -8.63
CA GLU A 2 5.83 -25.10 -7.84
C GLU A 2 4.45 -24.65 -8.32
N LYS A 3 3.49 -24.48 -7.40
CA LYS A 3 2.22 -23.84 -7.73
C LYS A 3 2.48 -22.35 -7.80
N GLU A 4 2.32 -21.78 -8.98
CA GLU A 4 2.29 -20.33 -9.16
C GLU A 4 1.09 -19.76 -8.40
N VAL A 5 1.35 -18.91 -7.41
CA VAL A 5 0.28 -18.19 -6.69
C VAL A 5 -0.13 -17.00 -7.56
N GLN A 6 -1.26 -17.12 -8.27
CA GLN A 6 -1.84 -15.95 -8.93
C GLN A 6 -2.42 -15.02 -7.87
N LEU A 7 -1.81 -13.84 -7.72
CA LEU A 7 -2.34 -12.75 -6.90
C LEU A 7 -3.50 -12.07 -7.64
N ASN A 8 -4.65 -11.98 -6.98
CA ASN A 8 -5.80 -11.23 -7.50
C ASN A 8 -5.63 -9.75 -7.15
N TRP A 9 -5.13 -8.96 -8.10
CA TRP A 9 -4.98 -7.51 -7.95
C TRP A 9 -6.30 -6.78 -8.16
N ILE A 10 -6.70 -5.98 -7.19
CA ILE A 10 -7.95 -5.24 -7.12
C ILE A 10 -7.64 -3.75 -7.25
N LYS A 11 -8.29 -3.03 -8.17
CA LYS A 11 -8.17 -1.56 -8.23
C LYS A 11 -8.79 -0.94 -7.00
N ILE A 12 -8.16 0.10 -6.45
CA ILE A 12 -8.72 0.83 -5.30
C ILE A 12 -10.07 1.51 -5.60
N THR A 13 -10.41 1.68 -6.88
CA THR A 13 -11.71 2.19 -7.33
C THR A 13 -12.80 1.13 -7.37
N ASP A 14 -12.43 -0.15 -7.43
CA ASP A 14 -13.36 -1.27 -7.59
C ASP A 14 -13.76 -1.82 -6.22
N ALA A 15 -12.77 -2.01 -5.33
CA ALA A 15 -13.00 -2.34 -3.93
C ALA A 15 -11.82 -1.89 -3.05
N LEU A 16 -12.11 -1.62 -1.78
CA LEU A 16 -11.13 -1.22 -0.77
C LEU A 16 -10.85 -2.38 0.19
N PRO A 17 -9.64 -2.45 0.77
CA PRO A 17 -9.37 -3.34 1.89
C PRO A 17 -10.22 -2.99 3.12
N GLU A 18 -10.31 -3.92 4.06
CA GLU A 18 -10.87 -3.65 5.38
C GLU A 18 -9.97 -2.69 6.18
N ASN A 19 -10.56 -1.99 7.14
CA ASN A 19 -9.80 -1.12 8.03
C ASN A 19 -8.76 -1.92 8.84
N ASN A 20 -7.52 -1.43 8.88
CA ASN A 20 -6.34 -2.11 9.42
C ASN A 20 -5.93 -3.39 8.69
N GLN A 21 -6.45 -3.66 7.49
CA GLN A 21 -5.99 -4.79 6.70
C GLN A 21 -4.59 -4.51 6.14
N ARG A 22 -3.71 -5.49 6.33
CA ARG A 22 -2.37 -5.52 5.74
C ARG A 22 -2.44 -6.14 4.35
N VAL A 23 -1.93 -5.44 3.35
CA VAL A 23 -2.05 -5.83 1.92
C VAL A 23 -0.73 -5.66 1.18
N LEU A 24 -0.62 -6.32 0.02
CA LEU A 24 0.32 -5.90 -1.01
C LEU A 24 -0.29 -4.71 -1.74
N ALA A 25 0.41 -3.59 -1.79
CA ALA A 25 -0.02 -2.37 -2.46
C ALA A 25 0.89 -2.09 -3.66
N PHE A 26 0.29 -1.70 -4.78
CA PHE A 26 1.00 -1.30 -5.99
C PHE A 26 0.96 0.22 -6.16
N ILE A 27 2.13 0.84 -6.16
CA ILE A 27 2.37 2.28 -6.32
C ILE A 27 3.29 2.48 -7.53
N PRO A 28 2.80 3.06 -8.64
CA PRO A 28 3.61 3.28 -9.84
C PRO A 28 4.87 4.10 -9.54
N ASN A 29 6.03 3.63 -10.01
CA ASN A 29 7.32 4.31 -9.86
C ASN A 29 7.70 4.65 -8.40
N ASN A 30 7.21 3.88 -7.42
CA ASN A 30 7.53 4.14 -6.02
C ASN A 30 9.04 4.05 -5.75
N LYS A 31 9.59 5.11 -5.16
CA LYS A 31 11.02 5.21 -4.84
C LYS A 31 11.25 4.79 -3.39
N VAL A 32 12.04 3.75 -3.21
CA VAL A 32 12.52 3.32 -1.89
C VAL A 32 13.97 3.75 -1.75
N PHE A 33 14.22 4.69 -0.85
CA PHE A 33 15.57 5.18 -0.58
C PHE A 33 16.38 4.12 0.13
N LEU A 34 17.56 3.84 -0.40
CA LEU A 34 18.49 2.88 0.19
C LEU A 34 19.12 3.48 1.44
N PRO A 35 19.40 2.66 2.46
CA PRO A 35 20.09 3.14 3.65
C PRO A 35 21.51 3.61 3.29
N GLY A 36 21.86 4.84 3.66
CA GLY A 36 23.16 5.44 3.40
C GLY A 36 23.09 6.95 3.15
N ASN A 37 24.24 7.60 2.95
CA ASN A 37 24.34 9.05 2.75
C ASN A 37 24.22 9.49 1.27
N ALA A 38 23.99 8.55 0.34
CA ALA A 38 24.15 8.79 -1.10
C ALA A 38 22.85 9.22 -1.84
N PHE A 39 21.71 9.36 -1.15
CA PHE A 39 20.39 9.61 -1.78
C PHE A 39 20.02 8.60 -2.89
N GLU A 40 20.65 7.42 -2.86
CA GLU A 40 20.34 6.33 -3.78
C GLU A 40 18.96 5.78 -3.48
N PHE A 41 18.23 5.39 -4.53
CA PHE A 41 16.92 4.77 -4.42
C PHE A 41 16.79 3.65 -5.44
N GLU A 42 15.91 2.71 -5.14
CA GLU A 42 15.40 1.76 -6.11
C GLU A 42 13.91 1.99 -6.38
N ILE A 43 13.46 1.57 -7.55
CA ILE A 43 12.03 1.53 -7.87
C ILE A 43 11.47 0.21 -7.34
N ARG A 44 10.55 0.30 -6.40
CA ARG A 44 9.85 -0.85 -5.82
C ARG A 44 8.37 -0.57 -5.76
N GLU A 45 7.66 -1.01 -6.80
CA GLU A 45 6.25 -0.67 -6.99
C GLU A 45 5.31 -1.50 -6.10
N VAL A 46 5.70 -2.72 -5.74
CA VAL A 46 4.94 -3.55 -4.80
C VAL A 46 5.57 -3.47 -3.42
N ILE A 47 4.81 -2.93 -2.47
CA ILE A 47 5.21 -2.83 -1.06
C ILE A 47 4.08 -3.29 -0.15
N VAL A 48 4.41 -3.55 1.12
CA VAL A 48 3.39 -3.87 2.13
C VAL A 48 2.92 -2.59 2.80
N LEU A 49 1.60 -2.39 2.83
CA LEU A 49 0.93 -1.28 3.51
C LEU A 49 -0.23 -1.80 4.37
N VAL A 50 -0.63 -1.00 5.34
CA VAL A 50 -1.85 -1.17 6.12
C VAL A 50 -2.86 -0.11 5.68
N PHE A 51 -4.07 -0.54 5.31
CA PHE A 51 -5.14 0.37 4.92
C PHE A 51 -5.84 0.97 6.15
N LEU A 52 -5.91 2.30 6.22
CA LEU A 52 -6.62 3.02 7.28
C LEU A 52 -7.86 3.70 6.70
N ALA A 53 -9.03 3.12 6.98
CA ALA A 53 -10.30 3.66 6.52
C ALA A 53 -10.67 4.91 7.31
N ASN A 54 -11.14 5.96 6.61
CA ASN A 54 -11.66 7.18 7.24
C ASN A 54 -10.63 7.89 8.14
N PHE A 55 -9.34 7.76 7.83
CA PHE A 55 -8.24 8.32 8.61
C PHE A 55 -8.36 9.84 8.80
N TYR A 56 -8.79 10.57 7.76
CA TYR A 56 -8.96 12.03 7.81
C TYR A 56 -10.42 12.46 8.04
N LYS A 57 -11.29 11.59 8.59
CA LYS A 57 -12.72 11.93 8.78
C LYS A 57 -12.95 13.22 9.58
N ASP A 58 -12.08 13.48 10.57
CA ASP A 58 -12.18 14.61 11.50
C ASP A 58 -11.29 15.80 11.08
N ASP A 59 -10.51 15.67 10.00
CA ASP A 59 -9.58 16.69 9.49
C ASP A 59 -10.00 17.09 8.08
N LYS A 60 -10.92 18.05 7.97
CA LYS A 60 -11.52 18.49 6.70
C LYS A 60 -10.44 18.94 5.71
N ASP A 61 -9.46 19.70 6.15
CA ASP A 61 -8.44 20.27 5.27
C ASP A 61 -7.57 19.17 4.65
N LYS A 62 -7.14 18.19 5.45
CA LYS A 62 -6.40 17.04 4.92
C LYS A 62 -7.27 16.15 4.06
N ARG A 63 -8.52 15.90 4.45
CA ARG A 63 -9.45 15.09 3.66
C ARG A 63 -9.65 15.66 2.26
N ASP A 64 -9.87 16.97 2.16
CA ASP A 64 -10.11 17.63 0.87
C ASP A 64 -8.87 17.60 -0.02
N LYS A 65 -7.66 17.58 0.58
CA LYS A 65 -6.39 17.56 -0.16
C LYS A 65 -5.89 16.15 -0.52
N HIS A 66 -6.10 15.18 0.36
CA HIS A 66 -5.43 13.86 0.30
C HIS A 66 -6.39 12.68 0.19
N GLY A 67 -7.70 12.94 0.24
CA GLY A 67 -8.73 11.92 0.31
C GLY A 67 -9.03 11.50 1.76
N LEU A 68 -10.05 10.65 1.92
CA LEU A 68 -10.57 10.24 3.22
C LEU A 68 -9.75 9.13 3.90
N HIS A 69 -9.12 8.27 3.08
CA HIS A 69 -8.38 7.09 3.53
C HIS A 69 -6.87 7.36 3.55
N PHE A 70 -6.12 6.44 4.14
CA PHE A 70 -4.66 6.55 4.22
C PHE A 70 -3.98 5.18 4.16
N TRP A 71 -2.73 5.17 3.73
CA TRP A 71 -1.90 3.96 3.70
C TRP A 71 -0.71 4.11 4.63
N GLN A 72 -0.65 3.28 5.65
CA GLN A 72 0.44 3.26 6.60
C GLN A 72 1.52 2.26 6.14
N GLY A 73 2.77 2.72 6.10
CA GLY A 73 3.92 1.88 5.79
C GLY A 73 4.40 1.10 7.01
N GLU A 74 4.65 -0.20 6.86
CA GLU A 74 5.33 -1.03 7.84
C GLU A 74 6.79 -1.22 7.42
N GLY A 75 7.69 -0.38 7.94
CA GLY A 75 9.09 -0.34 7.49
C GLY A 75 9.29 0.30 6.11
N ASN A 76 8.23 0.88 5.55
CA ASN A 76 8.24 1.72 4.35
C ASN A 76 7.66 3.11 4.68
N SER A 77 7.77 4.06 3.75
CA SER A 77 7.09 5.35 3.85
C SER A 77 5.57 5.19 3.89
N ASN A 78 4.89 6.13 4.54
CA ASN A 78 3.44 6.25 4.42
C ASN A 78 3.08 6.85 3.06
N HIS A 79 1.84 6.57 2.61
CA HIS A 79 1.34 7.04 1.33
C HIS A 79 -0.06 7.62 1.46
N PHE A 80 -0.32 8.67 0.66
CA PHE A 80 -1.68 9.20 0.55
C PHE A 80 -2.54 8.24 -0.26
N PHE A 81 -3.86 8.34 -0.10
CA PHE A 81 -4.77 7.39 -0.74
C PHE A 81 -4.57 7.29 -2.27
N ALA A 82 -4.30 8.43 -2.91
CA ALA A 82 -4.15 8.54 -4.35
C ALA A 82 -2.84 7.93 -4.92
N ASP A 83 -1.87 7.61 -4.08
CA ASP A 83 -0.58 7.05 -4.53
C ASP A 83 -0.73 5.57 -4.96
N VAL A 84 -1.62 4.83 -4.30
CA VAL A 84 -1.86 3.40 -4.55
C VAL A 84 -2.90 3.24 -5.66
N THR A 85 -2.64 2.35 -6.62
CA THR A 85 -3.57 2.11 -7.74
C THR A 85 -4.24 0.74 -7.67
N TYR A 86 -3.53 -0.27 -7.17
CA TYR A 86 -4.05 -1.62 -6.96
C TYR A 86 -3.58 -2.17 -5.61
N TRP A 87 -4.31 -3.14 -5.09
CA TRP A 87 -3.92 -3.91 -3.92
C TRP A 87 -4.25 -5.40 -4.12
N ALA A 88 -3.58 -6.26 -3.37
CA ALA A 88 -3.88 -7.68 -3.30
C ALA A 88 -3.77 -8.15 -1.85
N GLU A 89 -4.54 -9.19 -1.49
CA GLU A 89 -4.38 -9.86 -0.21
C GLU A 89 -2.98 -10.46 -0.09
N ILE A 90 -2.43 -10.45 1.13
CA ILE A 90 -1.16 -11.13 1.40
C ILE A 90 -1.44 -12.64 1.36
N PRO A 91 -0.73 -13.42 0.53
CA PRO A 91 -0.89 -14.86 0.49
C PRO A 91 -0.70 -15.49 1.86
N LEU A 92 -1.53 -16.49 2.16
CA LEU A 92 -1.29 -17.34 3.32
C LEU A 92 0.05 -18.05 3.14
N GLY A 93 0.88 -17.99 4.19
CA GLY A 93 2.12 -18.74 4.24
C GLY A 93 1.85 -20.25 4.26
N PRO A 94 2.89 -21.08 4.08
CA PRO A 94 2.74 -22.51 4.23
C PRO A 94 2.18 -22.84 5.61
N THR A 95 1.12 -23.64 5.65
CA THR A 95 0.66 -24.27 6.88
C THR A 95 1.66 -25.36 7.24
N SER A 96 2.29 -25.21 8.41
CA SER A 96 3.19 -26.20 9.03
C SER A 96 2.48 -27.51 9.35
#